data_AF-A0A1D2SFH4-F1
#
_entry.id   AF-A0A1D2SFH4-F1
#
_cell.length_a   1.000
_cell.length_b   1.000
_cell.length_c   1.000
_cell.angle_alpha   90.00
_cell.angle_beta   90.00
_cell.angle_gamma   90.00
#
_symmetry.space_group_name_H-M   'P 1'
#
loop_
_entity.id
_entity.type
_entity.pdbx_description
1 polymer ?
#
loop_
_entity_poly.entity_id
_entity_poly.type
_entity_poly.pdbx_seq_one_letter_code
_entity_poly.pdbx_strand_id
1 'polypeptide(L)'
;MSGSRSNEARIAAARIAASAIALIAAGVLPLAAAAQAGAANGPDARYRQERERCEQMQSPDERASCLREAAAARAEARGGRLGSGPDDPIRYLENALRRCEPLPPDERADCEYRVRGGGTTRGSVEAGGIYRETVTREIPAQGEVSVPAQAPAPNGEQPETSPPRRPE
;
A
#
# COMPACT_ATOMS: atom_id res chain seq x y z
N MET A 1 14.09 -74.51 37.58
CA MET A 1 13.90 -73.04 37.42
C MET A 1 14.78 -72.44 36.31
N SER A 2 14.63 -72.86 35.04
CA SER A 2 15.36 -72.26 33.89
C SER A 2 14.44 -71.77 32.75
N GLY A 3 13.13 -72.08 32.81
CA GLY A 3 12.17 -71.70 31.77
C GLY A 3 11.51 -70.33 31.94
N SER A 4 11.60 -69.70 33.11
CA SER A 4 10.94 -68.41 33.37
C SER A 4 11.70 -67.22 32.76
N ARG A 5 13.05 -67.26 32.78
CA ARG A 5 13.89 -66.14 32.28
C ARG A 5 13.89 -66.04 30.74
N SER A 6 13.69 -67.16 30.05
CA SER A 6 13.64 -67.22 28.58
C SER A 6 12.36 -66.59 28.01
N ASN A 7 11.26 -66.65 28.76
CA ASN A 7 9.98 -66.08 28.36
C ASN A 7 9.94 -64.55 28.58
N GLU A 8 10.55 -64.04 29.65
CA GLU A 8 10.62 -62.60 29.90
C GLU A 8 11.47 -61.86 28.86
N ALA A 9 12.56 -62.46 28.38
CA ALA A 9 13.41 -61.88 27.33
C ALA A 9 12.70 -61.79 25.96
N ARG A 10 11.84 -62.77 25.63
CA ARG A 10 11.04 -62.77 24.39
C ARG A 10 9.91 -61.73 24.42
N ILE A 11 9.31 -61.50 25.59
CA ILE A 11 8.25 -60.51 25.79
C ILE A 11 8.81 -59.08 25.75
N ALA A 12 10.04 -58.86 26.22
CA ALA A 12 10.71 -57.56 26.14
C ALA A 12 11.09 -57.16 24.70
N ALA A 13 11.58 -58.11 23.89
CA ALA A 13 11.94 -57.84 22.48
C ALA A 13 10.71 -57.53 21.60
N ALA A 14 9.56 -58.16 21.87
CA ALA A 14 8.31 -57.88 21.15
C ALA A 14 7.70 -56.50 21.47
N ARG A 15 7.97 -55.95 22.66
CA ARG A 15 7.49 -54.61 23.06
C ARG A 15 8.35 -53.47 22.53
N ILE A 16 9.63 -53.71 22.28
CA ILE A 16 10.54 -52.72 21.69
C ILE A 16 10.34 -52.60 20.17
N ALA A 17 9.96 -53.69 19.48
CA ALA A 17 9.61 -53.63 18.05
C ALA A 17 8.22 -53.02 17.76
N ALA A 18 7.28 -53.06 18.72
CA ALA A 18 5.97 -52.42 18.59
C ALA A 18 5.99 -50.90 18.88
N SER A 19 7.11 -50.37 19.40
CA SER A 19 7.26 -48.95 19.75
C SER A 19 7.97 -48.12 18.67
N ALA A 20 8.28 -48.71 17.51
CA ALA A 20 8.94 -48.03 16.38
C ALA A 20 8.06 -47.89 15.13
N ILE A 21 6.82 -48.41 15.15
CA ILE A 21 5.86 -48.27 14.02
C ILE A 21 4.63 -47.42 14.43
N ALA A 22 4.59 -46.90 15.66
CA ALA A 22 3.52 -46.01 16.14
C ALA A 22 3.94 -44.53 16.23
N LEU A 23 4.94 -44.10 15.44
CA LEU A 23 5.40 -42.71 15.37
C LEU A 23 5.32 -42.10 13.95
N ILE A 24 4.64 -42.78 13.01
CA ILE A 24 4.37 -42.25 11.66
C ILE A 24 2.89 -42.46 11.31
N ALA A 25 1.99 -41.96 12.15
CA ALA A 25 0.55 -41.93 11.85
C ALA A 25 -0.20 -40.81 12.60
N ALA A 26 0.47 -39.71 12.93
CA ALA A 26 -0.16 -38.50 13.47
C ALA A 26 0.05 -37.29 12.54
N GLY A 27 0.03 -37.55 11.24
CA GLY A 27 0.36 -36.56 10.21
C GLY A 27 -0.68 -36.45 9.10
N VAL A 28 -1.96 -36.75 9.35
CA VAL A 28 -3.02 -36.41 8.41
C VAL A 28 -4.33 -36.18 9.18
N LEU A 29 -4.82 -34.93 9.12
CA LEU A 29 -6.20 -34.42 9.30
C LEU A 29 -6.25 -33.19 10.24
N PRO A 30 -6.94 -32.08 9.87
CA PRO A 30 -7.08 -31.49 8.54
C PRO A 30 -6.60 -30.03 8.53
N LEU A 31 -5.91 -29.63 7.46
CA LEU A 31 -5.70 -28.23 7.08
C LEU A 31 -7.00 -27.67 6.49
N ALA A 32 -8.07 -27.57 7.28
CA ALA A 32 -9.36 -27.06 6.83
C ALA A 32 -10.16 -26.44 7.99
N ALA A 33 -9.65 -25.36 8.56
CA ALA A 33 -10.45 -24.48 9.43
C ALA A 33 -10.15 -22.98 9.19
N ALA A 34 -9.66 -22.61 8.00
CA ALA A 34 -9.43 -21.21 7.62
C ALA A 34 -10.45 -20.70 6.57
N ALA A 35 -11.58 -21.39 6.36
CA ALA A 35 -12.58 -21.02 5.35
C ALA A 35 -13.98 -20.71 5.90
N GLN A 36 -14.16 -20.66 7.23
CA GLN A 36 -15.42 -20.22 7.86
C GLN A 36 -15.23 -18.98 8.76
N ALA A 37 -14.35 -18.05 8.38
CA ALA A 37 -14.41 -16.69 8.93
C ALA A 37 -15.47 -15.82 8.22
N GLY A 38 -16.16 -16.31 7.18
CA GLY A 38 -17.18 -15.53 6.47
C GLY A 38 -18.57 -15.57 7.08
N ALA A 39 -19.01 -16.73 7.59
CA ALA A 39 -20.40 -16.95 7.99
C ALA A 39 -20.72 -16.56 9.45
N ALA A 40 -19.72 -16.57 10.34
CA ALA A 40 -19.86 -16.17 11.74
C ALA A 40 -19.70 -14.65 11.98
N ASN A 41 -19.36 -13.88 10.95
CA ASN A 41 -18.90 -12.49 11.05
C ASN A 41 -19.80 -11.47 10.33
N GLY A 42 -21.10 -11.77 10.21
CA GLY A 42 -22.06 -10.79 9.68
C GLY A 42 -22.14 -9.52 10.56
N PRO A 43 -22.60 -8.39 10.00
CA PRO A 43 -22.76 -7.13 10.75
C PRO A 43 -23.51 -7.28 12.08
N ASP A 44 -24.49 -8.18 12.11
CA ASP A 44 -25.29 -8.47 13.31
C ASP A 44 -24.54 -9.29 14.37
N ALA A 45 -23.67 -10.20 13.94
CA ALA A 45 -22.84 -10.98 14.85
C ALA A 45 -21.79 -10.08 15.53
N ARG A 46 -21.15 -9.20 14.76
CA ARG A 46 -20.21 -8.19 15.28
C ARG A 46 -20.88 -7.23 16.25
N TYR A 47 -22.07 -6.74 15.91
CA TYR A 47 -22.83 -5.85 16.78
C TYR A 47 -23.16 -6.49 18.14
N ARG A 48 -23.56 -7.78 18.17
CA ARG A 48 -23.83 -8.48 19.43
C ARG A 48 -22.59 -8.54 20.32
N GLN A 49 -21.43 -8.88 19.75
CA GLN A 49 -20.16 -8.90 20.46
C GLN A 49 -19.77 -7.51 20.99
N GLU A 50 -19.92 -6.47 20.17
CA GLU A 50 -19.62 -5.08 20.59
C GLU A 50 -20.53 -4.61 21.71
N ARG A 51 -21.82 -4.97 21.66
CA ARG A 51 -22.77 -4.67 22.74
C ARG A 51 -22.38 -5.30 24.07
N GLU A 52 -22.01 -6.58 24.08
CA GLU A 52 -21.54 -7.28 25.29
C GLU A 52 -20.30 -6.59 25.88
N ARG A 53 -19.40 -6.07 25.04
CA ARG A 53 -18.27 -5.26 25.48
C ARG A 53 -18.69 -3.91 26.06
N CYS A 54 -19.65 -3.23 25.42
CA CYS A 54 -20.18 -1.96 25.94
C CYS A 54 -20.85 -2.11 27.30
N GLU A 55 -21.54 -3.23 27.55
CA GLU A 55 -22.24 -3.47 28.81
C GLU A 55 -21.30 -3.60 30.02
N GLN A 56 -20.01 -3.91 29.79
CA GLN A 56 -18.98 -3.97 30.82
C GLN A 56 -18.46 -2.59 31.26
N MET A 57 -18.83 -1.51 30.55
CA MET A 57 -18.42 -0.15 30.89
C MET A 57 -19.15 0.35 32.14
N GLN A 58 -18.37 0.87 33.08
CA GLN A 58 -18.87 1.35 34.37
C GLN A 58 -19.52 2.74 34.25
N SER A 59 -18.98 3.60 33.38
CA SER A 59 -19.54 4.93 33.12
C SER A 59 -20.79 4.82 32.23
N PRO A 60 -21.93 5.40 32.66
CA PRO A 60 -23.13 5.48 31.83
C PRO A 60 -22.90 6.18 30.49
N ASP A 61 -22.08 7.24 30.48
CA ASP A 61 -21.80 8.05 29.29
C ASP A 61 -20.92 7.30 28.28
N GLU A 62 -19.91 6.58 28.76
CA GLU A 62 -19.06 5.73 27.92
C GLU A 62 -19.86 4.58 27.33
N ARG A 63 -20.68 3.91 28.15
CA ARG A 63 -21.58 2.84 27.69
C ARG A 63 -22.53 3.34 26.62
N ALA A 64 -23.16 4.49 26.84
CA ALA A 64 -24.06 5.09 25.86
C ALA A 64 -23.34 5.43 24.55
N SER A 65 -22.12 5.97 24.64
CA SER A 65 -21.30 6.30 23.46
C SER A 65 -20.90 5.05 22.68
N CYS A 66 -20.39 4.02 23.37
CA CYS A 66 -20.05 2.72 22.78
C CYS A 66 -21.24 2.09 22.06
N LEU A 67 -22.43 2.07 22.70
CA LEU A 67 -23.64 1.51 22.10
C LEU A 67 -24.09 2.29 20.85
N ARG A 68 -23.93 3.62 20.84
CA ARG A 68 -24.21 4.45 19.67
C ARG A 68 -23.23 4.15 18.53
N GLU A 69 -21.94 4.05 18.81
CA GLU A 69 -20.91 3.74 17.82
C GLU A 69 -21.10 2.34 17.22
N ALA A 70 -21.37 1.33 18.06
CA ALA A 70 -21.66 -0.02 17.61
C ALA A 70 -22.90 -0.08 16.71
N ALA A 71 -23.95 0.69 17.06
CA ALA A 71 -25.15 0.78 16.24
C ALA A 71 -24.88 1.48 14.89
N ALA A 72 -24.08 2.54 14.88
CA ALA A 72 -23.66 3.23 13.66
C ALA A 72 -22.83 2.31 12.76
N ALA A 73 -21.85 1.60 13.32
CA ALA A 73 -21.03 0.63 12.59
C ALA A 73 -21.88 -0.47 11.95
N ARG A 74 -22.88 -1.01 12.68
CA ARG A 74 -23.84 -1.98 12.14
C ARG A 74 -24.67 -1.40 10.99
N ALA A 75 -25.15 -0.17 11.13
CA ALA A 75 -25.96 0.50 10.11
C ALA A 75 -25.15 0.69 8.81
N GLU A 76 -23.92 1.18 8.90
CA GLU A 76 -23.01 1.34 7.77
C GLU A 76 -22.65 0.00 7.11
N ALA A 77 -22.39 -1.03 7.93
CA ALA A 77 -22.11 -2.38 7.46
C ALA A 77 -23.28 -3.02 6.72
N ARG A 78 -24.51 -2.81 7.21
CA ARG A 78 -25.75 -3.27 6.53
C ARG A 78 -26.06 -2.46 5.27
N GLY A 79 -25.74 -1.17 5.28
CA GLY A 79 -25.93 -0.28 4.14
C GLY A 79 -24.99 -0.55 2.98
N GLY A 80 -24.09 -1.54 3.07
CA GLY A 80 -23.11 -1.84 2.02
C GLY A 80 -22.07 -0.74 1.82
N ARG A 81 -22.01 0.26 2.72
CA ARG A 81 -21.04 1.35 2.68
C ARG A 81 -19.64 0.89 3.08
N LEU A 82 -19.55 -0.27 3.74
CA LEU A 82 -18.32 -1.03 3.96
C LEU A 82 -18.04 -2.04 2.82
N GLY A 83 -18.82 -2.02 1.72
CA GLY A 83 -18.93 -3.08 0.71
C GLY A 83 -17.79 -3.17 -0.30
N SER A 84 -16.86 -2.21 -0.30
CA SER A 84 -15.56 -2.45 -0.92
C SER A 84 -14.74 -3.19 0.12
N GLY A 85 -14.32 -4.42 -0.18
CA GLY A 85 -13.42 -5.15 0.71
C GLY A 85 -12.24 -4.26 1.14
N PRO A 86 -11.59 -4.56 2.28
CA PRO A 86 -10.53 -3.74 2.85
C PRO A 86 -9.34 -3.40 1.92
N ASP A 87 -9.33 -3.89 0.67
CA ASP A 87 -8.23 -3.78 -0.28
C ASP A 87 -8.74 -3.53 -1.72
N ASP A 88 -9.40 -2.40 -1.98
CA ASP A 88 -9.68 -1.94 -3.35
C ASP A 88 -8.74 -0.78 -3.73
N PRO A 89 -7.63 -1.05 -4.45
CA PRO A 89 -6.65 -0.03 -4.83
C PRO A 89 -7.24 1.07 -5.70
N ILE A 90 -8.23 0.75 -6.54
CA ILE A 90 -8.86 1.72 -7.46
C ILE A 90 -9.64 2.73 -6.65
N ARG A 91 -10.48 2.26 -5.72
CA ARG A 91 -11.25 3.14 -4.84
C ARG A 91 -10.35 3.97 -3.93
N TYR A 92 -9.21 3.45 -3.48
CA TYR A 92 -8.23 4.23 -2.72
C TYR A 92 -7.62 5.35 -3.53
N LEU A 93 -7.26 5.09 -4.79
CA LEU A 93 -6.77 6.10 -5.70
C LEU A 93 -7.83 7.16 -5.98
N GLU A 94 -9.07 6.78 -6.24
CA GLU A 94 -10.19 7.72 -6.46
C GLU A 94 -10.41 8.63 -5.25
N ASN A 95 -10.42 8.08 -4.04
CA ASN A 95 -10.50 8.88 -2.81
C ASN A 95 -9.28 9.78 -2.66
N ALA A 96 -8.09 9.32 -3.04
CA ALA A 96 -6.89 10.12 -2.99
C ALA A 96 -6.92 11.30 -3.96
N LEU A 97 -7.40 11.09 -5.19
CA LEU A 97 -7.55 12.13 -6.20
C LEU A 97 -8.65 13.13 -5.84
N ARG A 98 -9.75 12.67 -5.22
CA ARG A 98 -10.79 13.58 -4.68
C ARG A 98 -10.25 14.63 -3.71
N ARG A 99 -9.18 14.31 -2.97
CA ARG A 99 -8.53 15.29 -2.08
C ARG A 99 -7.82 16.41 -2.83
N CYS A 100 -7.48 16.22 -4.10
CA CYS A 100 -6.87 17.24 -4.95
C CYS A 100 -7.90 18.17 -5.62
N GLU A 101 -9.17 17.75 -5.74
CA GLU A 101 -10.22 18.49 -6.46
C GLU A 101 -10.42 19.95 -6.02
N PRO A 102 -10.36 20.30 -4.72
CA PRO A 102 -10.57 21.66 -4.26
C PRO A 102 -9.41 22.64 -4.54
N LEU A 103 -8.27 22.15 -5.03
CA LEU A 103 -7.07 22.97 -5.26
C LEU A 103 -7.18 23.81 -6.55
N PRO A 104 -6.49 24.97 -6.63
CA PRO A 104 -6.31 25.71 -7.88
C PRO A 104 -5.72 24.83 -8.99
N PRO A 105 -5.91 25.17 -10.29
CA PRO A 105 -5.51 24.30 -11.41
C PRO A 105 -4.06 23.80 -11.36
N ASP A 106 -3.11 24.70 -11.07
CA ASP A 106 -1.68 24.39 -11.06
C ASP A 106 -1.32 23.49 -9.87
N GLU A 107 -1.83 23.82 -8.67
CA GLU A 107 -1.64 23.01 -7.46
C GLU A 107 -2.33 21.64 -7.55
N ARG A 108 -3.49 21.57 -8.22
CA ARG A 108 -4.21 20.33 -8.45
C ARG A 108 -3.41 19.39 -9.33
N ALA A 109 -2.82 19.88 -10.42
CA ALA A 109 -1.97 19.08 -11.30
C ALA A 109 -0.79 18.48 -10.53
N ASP A 110 -0.12 19.27 -9.70
CA ASP A 110 0.99 18.83 -8.84
C ASP A 110 0.54 17.82 -7.77
N CYS A 111 -0.62 18.04 -7.14
CA CYS A 111 -1.21 17.13 -6.16
C CYS A 111 -1.49 15.77 -6.80
N GLU A 112 -2.16 15.75 -7.95
CA GLU A 112 -2.49 14.53 -8.67
C GLU A 112 -1.23 13.79 -9.13
N TYR A 113 -0.23 14.51 -9.61
CA TYR A 113 1.07 13.95 -9.99
C TYR A 113 1.71 13.19 -8.82
N ARG A 114 1.78 13.82 -7.63
CA ARG A 114 2.28 13.17 -6.41
C ARG A 114 1.43 11.97 -5.99
N VAL A 115 0.09 12.10 -6.02
CA VAL A 115 -0.83 11.01 -5.66
C VAL A 115 -0.65 9.78 -6.55
N ARG A 116 -0.40 9.98 -7.85
CA ARG A 116 -0.12 8.91 -8.82
C ARG A 116 1.29 8.31 -8.71
N GLY A 117 2.09 8.76 -7.75
CA GLY A 117 3.44 8.24 -7.48
C GLY A 117 4.57 9.04 -8.13
N GLY A 118 4.27 10.20 -8.71
CA GLY A 118 5.29 11.12 -9.22
C GLY A 118 6.13 11.75 -8.11
N GLY A 119 7.37 12.13 -8.47
CA GLY A 119 8.30 12.76 -7.55
C GLY A 119 9.02 11.76 -6.63
N THR A 120 9.24 12.14 -5.37
CA THR A 120 9.91 11.28 -4.39
C THR A 120 8.97 10.93 -3.24
N THR A 121 9.08 9.70 -2.75
CA THR A 121 8.29 9.21 -1.60
C THR A 121 9.24 8.77 -0.49
N ARG A 122 8.97 9.21 0.74
CA ARG A 122 9.80 8.91 1.93
C ARG A 122 8.92 8.62 3.15
N GLY A 123 9.43 7.80 4.08
CA GLY A 123 8.70 7.37 5.28
C GLY A 123 7.98 6.02 5.10
N SER A 124 7.24 5.61 6.13
CA SER A 124 6.46 4.37 6.14
C SER A 124 5.26 4.51 7.08
N VAL A 125 4.31 3.56 6.98
CA VAL A 125 3.15 3.54 7.88
C VAL A 125 3.60 3.31 9.32
N GLU A 126 4.56 2.41 9.53
CA GLU A 126 5.15 2.11 10.83
C GLU A 126 5.89 3.32 11.41
N ALA A 127 6.57 4.10 10.55
CA ALA A 127 7.24 5.33 10.93
C ALA A 127 6.29 6.53 11.13
N GLY A 128 4.97 6.33 10.99
CA GLY A 128 3.95 7.34 11.27
C GLY A 128 3.48 8.16 10.06
N GLY A 129 3.99 7.90 8.85
CA GLY A 129 3.52 8.58 7.66
C GLY A 129 4.37 8.41 6.40
N ILE A 130 3.75 8.69 5.26
CA ILE A 130 4.38 8.69 3.94
C ILE A 130 4.34 10.11 3.37
N TYR A 131 5.51 10.70 3.18
CA TYR A 131 5.69 12.01 2.55
C TYR A 131 5.90 11.85 1.05
N ARG A 132 5.20 12.68 0.24
CA ARG A 132 5.33 12.73 -1.22
C ARG A 132 5.72 14.14 -1.62
N GLU A 133 6.77 14.27 -2.41
CA GLU A 133 7.35 15.56 -2.74
C GLU A 133 7.66 15.68 -4.23
N THR A 134 7.44 16.88 -4.77
CA THR A 134 7.86 17.27 -6.11
C THR A 134 8.47 18.66 -6.00
N VAL A 135 9.61 18.87 -6.68
CA VAL A 135 10.33 20.15 -6.68
C VAL A 135 10.26 20.73 -8.07
N THR A 136 9.49 21.82 -8.22
CA THR A 136 9.41 22.58 -9.45
C THR A 136 10.41 23.74 -9.38
N ARG A 137 11.29 23.85 -10.37
CA ARG A 137 12.23 24.96 -10.50
C ARG A 137 11.70 25.90 -11.56
N GLU A 138 11.30 27.10 -11.15
CA GLU A 138 10.97 28.15 -12.10
C GLU A 138 12.27 28.78 -12.60
N ILE A 139 12.54 28.62 -13.90
CA ILE A 139 13.54 29.45 -14.57
C ILE A 139 12.79 30.71 -14.97
N PRO A 140 13.17 31.91 -14.50
CA PRO A 140 12.55 33.13 -14.97
C PRO A 140 12.62 33.14 -16.49
N ALA A 141 11.50 33.44 -17.15
CA ALA A 141 11.48 33.62 -18.59
C ALA A 141 12.67 34.51 -18.93
N GLN A 142 13.53 34.04 -19.84
CA GLN A 142 14.63 34.84 -20.36
C GLN A 142 13.95 36.11 -20.83
N GLY A 143 14.10 37.22 -20.08
CA GLY A 143 13.64 38.51 -20.53
C GLY A 143 14.20 38.63 -21.92
N GLU A 144 13.31 38.81 -22.89
CA GLU A 144 13.58 38.92 -24.31
C GLU A 144 14.93 39.61 -24.48
N VAL A 145 15.98 38.83 -24.72
CA VAL A 145 17.29 39.41 -25.01
C VAL A 145 17.06 40.02 -26.36
N SER A 146 16.71 41.30 -26.36
CA SER A 146 16.69 42.13 -27.54
C SER A 146 18.11 42.09 -28.04
N VAL A 147 18.38 41.16 -28.97
CA VAL A 147 19.59 41.18 -29.77
C VAL A 147 19.55 42.54 -30.44
N PRO A 148 20.45 43.50 -30.10
CA PRO A 148 20.46 44.76 -30.80
C PRO A 148 20.64 44.43 -32.27
N ALA A 149 19.74 44.93 -33.11
CA ALA A 149 19.79 44.73 -34.55
C ALA A 149 21.22 45.01 -35.00
N GLN A 150 21.91 43.97 -35.50
CA GLN A 150 23.21 44.15 -36.13
C GLN A 150 23.00 45.19 -37.22
N ALA A 151 23.78 46.28 -37.13
CA ALA A 151 23.84 47.28 -38.18
C ALA A 151 24.04 46.56 -39.52
N PRO A 152 23.39 47.01 -40.61
CA PRO A 152 23.56 46.38 -41.91
C PRO A 152 25.05 46.29 -42.21
N ALA A 153 25.52 45.08 -42.52
CA ALA A 153 26.89 44.85 -42.93
C ALA A 153 27.25 45.83 -44.06
N PRO A 154 28.45 46.44 -44.06
CA PRO A 154 28.90 47.17 -45.23
C PRO A 154 28.90 46.21 -46.42
N ASN A 155 28.26 46.63 -47.50
CA ASN A 155 28.19 45.89 -48.76
C ASN A 155 29.58 45.35 -49.13
N GLY A 156 29.61 44.07 -49.50
CA GLY A 156 30.83 43.33 -49.76
C GLY A 156 31.78 44.05 -50.72
N GLU A 157 33.01 44.25 -50.25
CA GLU A 157 34.16 44.49 -51.11
C GLU A 157 34.35 43.21 -51.95
N GLN A 158 34.02 43.28 -53.23
CA GLN A 158 34.32 42.21 -54.17
C GLN A 158 35.85 42.08 -54.27
N PRO A 159 36.41 40.87 -54.38
CA PRO A 159 37.84 40.72 -54.59
C PRO A 159 38.19 41.23 -55.99
N GLU A 160 38.80 42.42 -56.04
CA GLU A 160 39.33 42.99 -57.27
C GLU A 160 40.46 42.08 -57.78
N THR A 161 40.20 41.38 -58.87
CA THR A 161 41.19 40.52 -59.52
C THR A 161 42.28 41.39 -60.12
N SER A 162 43.43 41.42 -59.47
CA SER A 162 44.64 42.10 -59.95
C SER A 162 45.08 41.51 -61.30
N PRO A 163 45.25 42.30 -62.38
CA PRO A 163 45.76 41.79 -63.64
C PRO A 163 47.27 41.51 -63.56
N PRO A 164 47.79 40.53 -64.31
CA PRO A 164 49.21 40.20 -64.26
C PRO A 164 50.08 41.33 -64.85
N ARG A 165 51.17 41.66 -64.15
CA ARG A 165 52.21 42.56 -64.66
C ARG A 165 52.94 41.91 -65.85
N ARG A 166 53.05 42.66 -66.96
CA ARG A 166 53.92 42.35 -68.09
C ARG A 166 55.37 42.70 -67.73
N PRO A 167 56.36 41.86 -68.08
CA PRO A 167 57.77 42.24 -67.95
C PRO A 167 58.21 42.99 -69.21
N GLU A 168 58.83 44.17 -69.03
CA GLU A 168 60.00 44.69 -69.77
C GLU A 168 60.72 45.72 -68.90
#